data_AF-A0A3C1LMZ0-F1
#
_entry.id   AF-A0A3C1LMZ0-F1
#
_cell.length_a   1.000
_cell.length_b   1.000
_cell.length_c   1.000
_cell.angle_alpha   90.00
_cell.angle_beta   90.00
_cell.angle_gamma   90.00
#
_symmetry.space_group_name_H-M   'P 1'
#
loop_
_entity.id
_entity.type
_entity.pdbx_description
1 polymer ?
#
loop_
_entity_poly.entity_id
_entity_poly.type
_entity_poly.pdbx_seq_one_letter_code
_entity_poly.pdbx_strand_id
1 'polypeptide(L)'
;MKAKLYEDLPLSLRDVQDQLLQLALHTSYSKDVRAVVIFEDDPPNIFETLQPLVQYVRKRRLIPPWIFTRKFVEESLDAYPLEFLDICTAYTNMICNSDILKGLQFHKKDLRLQMERELRSKWLLTRQALLDNPYKPASVRKTVVISRAAVYPVLKGLLYIHDQAVPATLEEAIKQGGELCKINLSPLTDLISGIQQANSYLETLKKMIQYVQSLKL
;
A
#
# COMPACT_ATOMS: atom_id res chain seq x y z
N MET A 1 -3.71 20.13 -1.58
CA MET A 1 -2.38 20.71 -1.22
C MET A 1 -1.22 19.80 -1.59
N LYS A 2 -1.22 18.49 -1.26
CA LYS A 2 -0.11 17.57 -1.61
C LYS A 2 0.10 17.37 -3.12
N ALA A 3 -0.96 17.26 -3.93
CA ALA A 3 -0.84 17.08 -5.39
C ALA A 3 -0.10 18.23 -6.09
N LYS A 4 -0.24 19.47 -5.59
CA LYS A 4 0.48 20.63 -6.13
C LYS A 4 2.01 20.49 -6.03
N LEU A 5 2.49 19.75 -5.04
CA LEU A 5 3.93 19.50 -4.86
C LEU A 5 4.53 18.61 -5.95
N TYR A 6 3.69 17.96 -6.76
CA TYR A 6 4.08 17.08 -7.85
C TYR A 6 3.90 17.71 -9.23
N GLU A 7 3.33 18.92 -9.35
CA GLU A 7 2.99 19.57 -10.64
C GLU A 7 4.17 19.56 -11.63
N ASP A 8 5.37 19.89 -11.15
CA ASP A 8 6.59 19.94 -11.95
C ASP A 8 7.35 18.60 -12.04
N LEU A 9 6.86 17.52 -11.43
CA LEU A 9 7.53 16.21 -11.42
C LEU A 9 7.81 15.69 -12.85
N PRO A 10 6.89 15.80 -13.82
CA PRO A 10 7.15 15.45 -15.22
C PRO A 10 8.42 16.09 -15.80
N LEU A 11 8.76 17.31 -15.36
CA LEU A 11 9.93 18.02 -15.87
C LEU A 11 11.25 17.36 -15.43
N SER A 12 11.23 16.63 -14.32
CA SER A 12 12.40 15.89 -13.81
C SER A 12 12.70 14.59 -14.57
N LEU A 13 11.84 14.20 -15.50
CA LEU A 13 11.96 13.00 -16.33
C LEU A 13 12.12 13.31 -17.83
N ARG A 14 12.39 14.57 -18.19
CA ARG A 14 12.50 15.00 -19.60
C ARG A 14 13.52 14.19 -20.40
N ASP A 15 14.68 13.91 -19.80
CA ASP A 15 15.79 13.24 -20.48
C ASP A 15 15.57 11.72 -20.66
N VAL A 16 14.49 11.18 -20.10
CA VAL A 16 14.11 9.75 -20.19
C VAL A 16 12.72 9.52 -20.75
N GLN A 17 12.11 10.53 -21.40
CA GLN A 17 10.76 10.41 -21.92
C GLN A 17 10.59 9.28 -22.94
N ASP A 18 11.62 9.00 -23.74
CA ASP A 18 11.60 7.96 -24.78
C ASP A 18 11.44 6.55 -24.21
N GLN A 19 11.83 6.33 -22.95
CA GLN A 19 11.73 5.03 -22.27
C GLN A 19 10.58 5.00 -21.25
N LEU A 20 10.02 6.16 -20.92
CA LEU A 20 8.96 6.29 -19.92
C LEU A 20 7.64 5.80 -20.50
N LEU A 21 7.03 4.79 -19.86
CA LEU A 21 5.69 4.33 -20.20
C LEU A 21 4.63 5.11 -19.44
N GLN A 22 4.84 5.28 -18.14
CA GLN A 22 3.84 5.82 -17.24
C GLN A 22 4.48 6.57 -16.08
N LEU A 23 3.99 7.78 -15.81
CA LEU A 23 4.17 8.46 -14.53
C LEU A 23 2.78 8.67 -13.93
N ALA A 24 2.53 8.10 -12.76
CA ALA A 24 1.27 8.22 -12.04
C ALA A 24 1.49 8.70 -10.60
N LEU A 25 0.46 9.31 -10.01
CA LEU A 25 0.38 9.58 -8.58
C LEU A 25 -0.59 8.62 -7.94
N HIS A 26 -0.09 7.76 -7.05
CA HIS A 26 -0.90 6.89 -6.22
C HIS A 26 -1.23 7.56 -4.88
N THR A 27 -2.48 7.46 -4.44
CA THR A 27 -2.92 7.90 -3.11
C THR A 27 -3.40 6.71 -2.28
N SER A 28 -2.71 6.43 -1.19
CA SER A 28 -3.06 5.35 -0.25
C SER A 28 -4.18 5.76 0.71
N TYR A 29 -4.72 4.80 1.45
CA TYR A 29 -5.70 5.06 2.52
C TYR A 29 -5.16 5.92 3.67
N SER A 30 -3.84 5.96 3.91
CA SER A 30 -3.24 6.91 4.87
C SER A 30 -3.15 8.34 4.32
N LYS A 31 -3.69 8.61 3.12
CA LYS A 31 -3.63 9.90 2.41
C LYS A 31 -2.19 10.33 2.08
N ASP A 32 -1.31 9.34 1.96
CA ASP A 32 0.03 9.52 1.44
C ASP A 32 -0.01 9.44 -0.09
N VAL A 33 0.66 10.40 -0.73
CA VAL A 33 0.77 10.47 -2.18
C VAL A 33 2.18 10.09 -2.55
N ARG A 34 2.33 9.12 -3.44
CA ARG A 34 3.61 8.62 -3.96
C ARG A 34 3.56 8.62 -5.49
N ALA A 35 4.65 9.01 -6.12
CA ALA A 35 4.81 8.85 -7.56
C ALA A 35 5.18 7.39 -7.91
N VAL A 36 4.57 6.88 -8.97
CA VAL A 36 4.86 5.57 -9.58
C VAL A 36 5.36 5.84 -10.99
N VAL A 37 6.59 5.42 -11.27
CA VAL A 37 7.28 5.61 -12.54
C VAL A 37 7.51 4.23 -13.15
N ILE A 38 7.03 4.03 -14.38
CA ILE A 38 7.17 2.76 -15.09
C ILE A 38 7.88 3.05 -16.41
N PHE A 39 9.04 2.42 -16.60
CA PHE A 39 9.81 2.44 -17.84
C PHE A 39 9.57 1.15 -18.63
N GLU A 40 9.86 1.16 -19.93
CA GLU A 40 9.89 -0.07 -20.73
C GLU A 40 11.00 -0.99 -20.22
N ASP A 41 12.22 -0.45 -20.11
CA ASP A 41 13.39 -1.08 -19.49
C ASP A 41 14.11 -0.05 -18.59
N ASP A 42 15.06 -0.52 -17.77
CA ASP A 42 15.86 0.38 -16.93
C ASP A 42 16.65 1.37 -17.81
N PRO A 43 16.62 2.68 -17.50
CA PRO A 43 17.40 3.64 -18.25
C PRO A 43 18.91 3.42 -18.07
N PRO A 44 19.72 3.69 -19.10
CA PRO A 44 21.17 3.57 -19.02
C PRO A 44 21.70 4.48 -17.91
N ASN A 45 22.64 3.99 -17.11
CA ASN A 45 23.22 4.73 -15.98
C ASN A 45 22.13 5.32 -15.06
N ILE A 46 21.19 4.46 -14.61
CA ILE A 46 19.95 4.86 -13.93
C ILE A 46 20.15 5.86 -12.79
N PHE A 47 21.24 5.78 -12.04
CA PHE A 47 21.50 6.69 -10.90
C PHE A 47 21.84 8.11 -11.35
N GLU A 48 22.67 8.25 -12.38
CA GLU A 48 23.02 9.53 -13.00
C GLU A 48 21.80 10.09 -13.75
N THR A 49 21.16 9.24 -14.55
CA THR A 49 20.03 9.62 -15.40
C THR A 49 18.82 10.07 -14.58
N LEU A 50 18.54 9.44 -13.43
CA LEU A 50 17.45 9.83 -12.54
C LEU A 50 17.86 10.84 -11.45
N GLN A 51 19.07 11.40 -11.52
CA GLN A 51 19.51 12.42 -10.57
C GLN A 51 18.54 13.62 -10.49
N PRO A 52 17.97 14.16 -11.59
CA PRO A 52 16.99 15.24 -11.52
C PRO A 52 15.73 14.87 -10.73
N LEU A 53 15.20 13.66 -10.91
CA LEU A 53 14.08 13.11 -10.14
C LEU A 53 14.42 13.04 -8.65
N VAL A 54 15.58 12.49 -8.31
CA VAL A 54 16.04 12.36 -6.91
C VAL A 54 16.17 13.74 -6.26
N GLN A 55 16.77 14.71 -6.95
CA GLN A 55 16.90 16.08 -6.46
C GLN A 55 15.53 16.75 -6.25
N TYR A 56 14.60 16.56 -7.19
CA TYR A 56 13.23 17.06 -7.09
C TYR A 56 12.52 16.56 -5.84
N VAL A 57 12.55 15.24 -5.63
CA VAL A 57 11.93 14.54 -4.50
C VAL A 57 12.53 15.01 -3.17
N ARG A 58 13.87 15.07 -3.09
CA ARG A 58 14.57 15.49 -1.86
C ARG A 58 14.29 16.96 -1.50
N LYS A 59 14.38 17.87 -2.48
CA LYS A 59 14.15 19.31 -2.26
C LYS A 59 12.75 19.59 -1.71
N ARG A 60 11.76 18.83 -2.16
CA ARG A 60 10.35 18.96 -1.74
C ARG A 60 9.94 18.03 -0.60
N ARG A 61 10.87 17.23 -0.06
CA ARG A 61 10.63 16.24 1.01
C ARG A 61 9.48 15.28 0.67
N LEU A 62 9.42 14.86 -0.59
CA LEU A 62 8.39 13.93 -1.08
C LEU A 62 8.74 12.51 -0.67
N ILE A 63 7.72 11.65 -0.66
CA ILE A 63 7.91 10.21 -0.50
C ILE A 63 8.70 9.72 -1.73
N PRO A 64 9.78 8.94 -1.54
CA PRO A 64 10.54 8.40 -2.67
C PRO A 64 9.63 7.69 -3.68
N PRO A 65 9.78 7.95 -4.99
CA PRO A 65 8.96 7.32 -6.01
C PRO A 65 9.20 5.81 -6.01
N TRP A 66 8.17 5.06 -6.42
CA TRP A 66 8.36 3.69 -6.89
C TRP A 66 8.73 3.73 -8.36
N ILE A 67 9.77 2.99 -8.73
CA ILE A 67 10.32 2.96 -10.07
C ILE A 67 10.39 1.51 -10.50
N PHE A 68 9.75 1.19 -11.61
CA PHE A 68 9.61 -0.16 -12.12
C PHE A 68 9.89 -0.19 -13.62
N THR A 69 10.24 -1.38 -14.12
CA THR A 69 10.13 -1.70 -15.55
C THR A 69 8.80 -2.39 -15.83
N ARG A 70 8.36 -2.40 -17.09
CA ARG A 70 7.20 -3.21 -17.52
C ARG A 70 7.32 -4.65 -17.01
N LYS A 71 8.46 -5.27 -17.32
CA LYS A 71 8.76 -6.65 -16.94
C LYS A 71 8.65 -6.87 -15.44
N PHE A 72 9.20 -5.97 -14.63
CA PHE A 72 9.09 -6.08 -13.17
C PHE A 72 7.63 -6.07 -12.71
N VAL A 73 6.79 -5.19 -13.24
CA VAL A 73 5.36 -5.14 -12.88
C VAL A 73 4.66 -6.45 -13.22
N GLU A 74 4.83 -6.92 -14.47
CA GLU A 74 4.16 -8.11 -14.99
C GLU A 74 4.58 -9.39 -14.26
N GLU A 75 5.87 -9.52 -13.91
CA GLU A 75 6.43 -10.69 -13.22
C GLU A 75 6.28 -10.65 -11.69
N SER A 76 5.79 -9.55 -11.11
CA SER A 76 5.69 -9.37 -9.66
C SER A 76 4.28 -9.51 -9.08
N LEU A 77 3.28 -9.83 -9.91
CA LEU A 77 1.88 -9.88 -9.47
C LEU A 77 1.58 -11.06 -8.53
N ASP A 78 2.46 -12.05 -8.43
CA ASP A 78 2.38 -13.17 -7.48
C ASP A 78 3.04 -12.84 -6.12
N ALA A 79 4.15 -12.10 -6.16
CA ALA A 79 4.96 -11.76 -4.99
C ALA A 79 4.50 -10.47 -4.28
N TYR A 80 4.00 -9.49 -5.06
CA TYR A 80 3.54 -8.18 -4.61
C TYR A 80 2.10 -7.81 -5.06
N PRO A 81 1.12 -8.74 -5.05
CA PRO A 81 -0.23 -8.45 -5.54
C PRO A 81 -0.93 -7.32 -4.78
N LEU A 82 -0.72 -7.20 -3.47
CA LEU A 82 -1.38 -6.16 -2.66
C LEU A 82 -0.87 -4.77 -2.98
N GLU A 83 0.43 -4.60 -3.23
CA GLU A 83 1.01 -3.30 -3.59
C GLU A 83 0.45 -2.83 -4.93
N PHE A 84 0.46 -3.70 -5.95
CA PHE A 84 -0.08 -3.34 -7.26
C PHE A 84 -1.60 -3.17 -7.24
N LEU A 85 -2.34 -3.96 -6.47
CA LEU A 85 -3.78 -3.74 -6.25
C LEU A 85 -4.04 -2.38 -5.55
N ASP A 86 -3.24 -2.03 -4.55
CA ASP A 86 -3.34 -0.74 -3.85
C ASP A 86 -3.11 0.43 -4.80
N ILE A 87 -2.10 0.33 -5.68
CA ILE A 87 -1.84 1.31 -6.74
C ILE A 87 -3.03 1.42 -7.69
N CYS A 88 -3.46 0.29 -8.28
CA CYS A 88 -4.48 0.25 -9.35
C CYS A 88 -5.85 0.78 -8.90
N THR A 89 -6.14 0.70 -7.61
CA THR A 89 -7.42 1.16 -7.04
C THR A 89 -7.45 2.67 -6.77
N ALA A 90 -6.31 3.36 -6.81
CA ALA A 90 -6.23 4.80 -6.56
C ALA A 90 -4.98 5.45 -7.16
N TYR A 91 -4.94 5.61 -8.49
CA TYR A 91 -3.89 6.37 -9.18
C TYR A 91 -4.46 7.39 -10.18
N THR A 92 -3.67 8.43 -10.45
CA THR A 92 -3.93 9.40 -11.52
C THR A 92 -2.69 9.56 -12.39
N ASN A 93 -2.82 9.41 -13.70
CA ASN A 93 -1.73 9.58 -14.64
C ASN A 93 -1.32 11.06 -14.77
N MET A 94 -0.01 11.30 -14.77
CA MET A 94 0.62 12.58 -15.13
C MET A 94 1.26 12.52 -16.53
N ILE A 95 1.86 11.37 -16.87
CA ILE A 95 2.33 11.01 -18.21
C ILE A 95 1.84 9.60 -18.47
N CYS A 96 1.28 9.35 -19.65
CA CYS A 96 0.79 8.03 -20.04
C CYS A 96 1.03 7.80 -21.53
N ASN A 97 2.15 7.18 -21.85
CA ASN A 97 2.46 6.65 -23.18
C ASN A 97 1.87 5.23 -23.33
N SER A 98 1.87 4.46 -22.24
CA SER A 98 1.17 3.18 -22.11
C SER A 98 0.69 3.03 -20.65
N ASP A 99 -0.59 2.74 -20.42
CA ASP A 99 -1.12 2.55 -19.06
C ASP A 99 -0.93 1.09 -18.61
N ILE A 100 0.20 0.82 -17.96
CA ILE A 100 0.61 -0.52 -17.52
C ILE A 100 -0.19 -0.97 -16.30
N LEU A 101 -0.55 -0.03 -15.44
CA LEU A 101 -1.36 -0.29 -14.25
C LEU A 101 -2.81 -0.67 -14.63
N LYS A 102 -3.33 -0.13 -15.73
CA LYS A 102 -4.69 -0.42 -16.17
C LYS A 102 -4.82 -1.86 -16.67
N GLY A 103 -5.70 -2.62 -16.00
CA GLY A 103 -6.08 -3.95 -16.45
C GLY A 103 -5.23 -5.09 -15.86
N LEU A 104 -4.28 -4.79 -14.95
CA LEU A 104 -3.60 -5.81 -14.16
C LEU A 104 -4.62 -6.73 -13.47
N GLN A 105 -4.36 -8.03 -13.54
CA GLN A 105 -5.19 -9.07 -12.95
C GLN A 105 -4.42 -9.74 -11.81
N PHE A 106 -5.12 -10.00 -10.71
CA PHE A 106 -4.51 -10.55 -9.51
C PHE A 106 -5.12 -11.90 -9.21
N HIS A 107 -4.31 -12.94 -9.10
CA HIS A 107 -4.81 -14.23 -8.65
C HIS A 107 -5.21 -14.13 -7.17
N LYS A 108 -6.44 -14.54 -6.86
CA LYS A 108 -6.99 -14.54 -5.50
C LYS A 108 -6.13 -15.36 -4.53
N LYS A 109 -5.47 -16.43 -5.02
CA LYS A 109 -4.56 -17.28 -4.23
C LYS A 109 -3.32 -16.51 -3.75
N ASP A 110 -2.74 -15.69 -4.62
CA ASP A 110 -1.52 -14.91 -4.34
C ASP A 110 -1.85 -13.75 -3.38
N LEU A 111 -2.97 -13.07 -3.63
CA LEU A 111 -3.52 -12.08 -2.68
C LEU A 111 -3.72 -12.68 -1.30
N ARG A 112 -4.43 -13.81 -1.19
CA ARG A 112 -4.66 -14.49 0.11
C ARG A 112 -3.33 -14.83 0.79
N LEU A 113 -2.36 -15.37 0.05
CA LEU A 113 -1.06 -15.74 0.60
C LEU A 113 -0.31 -14.53 1.16
N GLN A 114 -0.28 -13.41 0.42
CA GLN A 114 0.37 -12.19 0.88
C GLN A 114 -0.37 -11.57 2.07
N MET A 115 -1.71 -11.54 2.04
CA MET A 115 -2.55 -11.05 3.15
C MET A 115 -2.25 -11.80 4.45
N GLU A 116 -2.09 -13.13 4.40
CA GLU A 116 -1.70 -13.92 5.57
C GLU A 116 -0.32 -13.52 6.10
N ARG A 117 0.67 -13.33 5.21
CA ARG A 117 2.03 -12.93 5.59
C ARG A 117 2.02 -11.56 6.27
N GLU A 118 1.32 -10.59 5.69
CA GLU A 118 1.21 -9.24 6.25
C GLU A 118 0.54 -9.24 7.61
N LEU A 119 -0.65 -9.85 7.72
CA LEU A 119 -1.40 -9.88 8.96
C LEU A 119 -0.65 -10.62 10.08
N ARG A 120 -0.05 -11.79 9.80
CA ARG A 120 0.71 -12.55 10.81
C ARG A 120 1.94 -11.78 11.29
N SER A 121 2.68 -11.16 10.36
CA SER A 121 3.86 -10.36 10.70
C SER A 121 3.49 -9.18 11.59
N LYS A 122 2.40 -8.49 11.25
CA LYS A 122 1.90 -7.33 12.00
C LYS A 122 1.34 -7.69 13.37
N TRP A 123 0.65 -8.83 13.47
CA TRP A 123 0.20 -9.38 14.75
C TRP A 123 1.39 -9.71 15.65
N LEU A 124 2.42 -10.38 15.12
CA LEU A 124 3.61 -10.74 15.89
C LEU A 124 4.38 -9.51 16.40
N LEU A 125 4.67 -8.55 15.51
CA LEU A 125 5.41 -7.33 15.87
C LEU A 125 4.65 -6.47 16.89
N THR A 126 3.33 -6.35 16.72
CA THR A 126 2.50 -5.60 17.68
C THR A 126 2.48 -6.29 19.04
N ARG A 127 2.39 -7.64 19.06
CA ARG A 127 2.44 -8.43 20.29
C ARG A 127 3.78 -8.29 21.00
N GLN A 128 4.89 -8.36 20.28
CA GLN A 128 6.23 -8.14 20.84
C GLN A 128 6.35 -6.74 21.45
N ALA A 129 5.92 -5.70 20.72
CA ALA A 129 5.96 -4.33 21.23
C ALA A 129 5.16 -4.14 22.54
N LEU A 130 4.04 -4.85 22.69
CA LEU A 130 3.25 -4.86 23.93
C LEU A 130 3.98 -5.55 25.09
N LEU A 131 4.63 -6.69 24.82
CA LEU A 131 5.34 -7.47 25.83
C LEU A 131 6.62 -6.79 26.30
N ASP A 132 7.36 -6.14 25.39
CA ASP A 132 8.63 -5.48 25.71
C ASP A 132 8.43 -4.16 26.47
N ASN A 133 7.26 -3.54 26.32
CA ASN A 133 7.00 -2.19 26.81
C ASN A 133 5.61 -2.04 27.45
N PRO A 134 5.22 -2.88 28.44
CA PRO A 134 3.88 -2.88 29.00
C PRO A 134 3.47 -1.52 29.61
N TYR A 135 4.44 -0.73 30.08
CA TYR A 135 4.20 0.58 30.69
C TYR A 135 4.55 1.78 29.79
N LYS A 136 4.82 1.58 28.48
CA LYS A 136 5.11 2.69 27.54
C LYS A 136 4.12 2.73 26.36
N PRO A 137 2.92 3.28 26.57
CA PRO A 137 1.87 3.38 25.53
C PRO A 137 2.32 4.07 24.24
N ALA A 138 3.28 5.00 24.31
CA ALA A 138 3.81 5.70 23.14
C ALA A 138 4.56 4.78 22.17
N SER A 139 5.33 3.80 22.67
CA SER A 139 6.05 2.84 21.84
C SER A 139 5.07 1.92 21.10
N VAL A 140 4.12 1.35 21.84
CA VAL A 140 3.05 0.50 21.30
C VAL A 140 2.23 1.25 20.25
N ARG A 141 1.86 2.51 20.54
CA ARG A 141 1.14 3.36 19.58
C ARG A 141 1.92 3.51 18.27
N LYS A 142 3.22 3.77 18.34
CA LYS A 142 4.07 3.89 17.13
C LYS A 142 4.06 2.59 16.33
N THR A 143 4.21 1.44 16.99
CA THR A 143 4.14 0.12 16.32
C THR A 143 2.78 -0.11 15.66
N VAL A 144 1.67 0.20 16.35
CA VAL A 144 0.32 0.02 15.79
C VAL A 144 0.10 0.95 14.59
N VAL A 145 0.57 2.20 14.64
CA VAL A 145 0.45 3.13 13.51
C VAL A 145 1.19 2.61 12.27
N ILE A 146 2.41 2.10 12.44
CA ILE A 146 3.18 1.48 11.34
C ILE A 146 2.47 0.21 10.83
N SER A 147 1.96 -0.61 11.76
CA SER A 147 1.22 -1.83 11.46
C SER A 147 -0.02 -1.55 10.62
N ARG A 148 -0.80 -0.51 10.95
CA ARG A 148 -2.02 -0.12 10.22
C ARG A 148 -1.75 0.22 8.77
N ALA A 149 -0.74 1.04 8.49
CA ALA A 149 -0.41 1.44 7.13
C ALA A 149 -0.16 0.24 6.20
N ALA A 150 0.45 -0.83 6.72
CA ALA A 150 0.70 -2.06 5.98
C ALA A 150 -0.51 -3.03 5.97
N VAL A 151 -1.46 -2.89 6.88
CA VAL A 151 -2.71 -3.69 6.90
C VAL A 151 -3.79 -3.08 6.00
N TYR A 152 -3.75 -1.78 5.71
CA TYR A 152 -4.75 -1.13 4.86
C TYR A 152 -4.91 -1.74 3.45
N PRO A 153 -3.83 -2.09 2.72
CA PRO A 153 -3.95 -2.82 1.46
C PRO A 153 -4.70 -4.17 1.59
N VAL A 154 -4.63 -4.83 2.74
CA VAL A 154 -5.36 -6.08 3.00
C VAL A 154 -6.87 -5.88 2.91
N LEU A 155 -7.40 -4.70 3.26
CA LEU A 155 -8.82 -4.39 3.10
C LEU A 155 -9.24 -4.38 1.62
N LYS A 156 -8.37 -3.84 0.75
CA LYS A 156 -8.58 -3.88 -0.70
C LYS A 156 -8.53 -5.31 -1.23
N GLY A 157 -7.55 -6.09 -0.77
CA GLY A 157 -7.43 -7.52 -1.10
C GLY A 157 -8.65 -8.34 -0.67
N LEU A 158 -9.18 -8.10 0.53
CA LEU A 158 -10.42 -8.74 1.01
C LEU A 158 -11.59 -8.47 0.05
N LEU A 159 -11.81 -7.22 -0.31
CA LEU A 159 -12.92 -6.84 -1.19
C LEU A 159 -12.72 -7.43 -2.60
N TYR A 160 -11.49 -7.37 -3.13
CA TYR A 160 -11.15 -7.93 -4.44
C TYR A 160 -11.37 -9.45 -4.51
N ILE A 161 -10.96 -10.22 -3.49
CA ILE A 161 -11.15 -11.68 -3.47
C ILE A 161 -12.63 -12.07 -3.53
N HIS A 162 -13.51 -11.21 -3.03
CA HIS A 162 -14.96 -11.42 -3.03
C HIS A 162 -15.68 -10.69 -4.17
N ASP A 163 -14.94 -10.26 -5.19
CA ASP A 163 -15.47 -9.57 -6.38
C ASP A 163 -16.29 -8.32 -6.01
N GLN A 164 -15.94 -7.68 -4.89
CA GLN A 164 -16.53 -6.40 -4.46
C GLN A 164 -15.71 -5.25 -4.99
N ALA A 165 -16.38 -4.16 -5.35
CA ALA A 165 -15.71 -2.91 -5.71
C ALA A 165 -14.90 -2.38 -4.52
N VAL A 166 -13.66 -1.98 -4.76
CA VAL A 166 -12.79 -1.40 -3.74
C VAL A 166 -13.17 0.07 -3.50
N PRO A 167 -13.58 0.47 -2.28
CA PRO A 167 -13.96 1.84 -1.98
C PRO A 167 -12.80 2.82 -2.05
N ALA A 168 -13.11 4.08 -2.33
CA ALA A 168 -12.12 5.15 -2.39
C ALA A 168 -11.61 5.55 -0.99
N THR A 169 -12.40 5.32 0.06
CA THR A 169 -12.06 5.75 1.42
C THR A 169 -11.78 4.57 2.35
N LEU A 170 -10.94 4.82 3.36
CA LEU A 170 -10.60 3.83 4.37
C LEU A 170 -11.84 3.47 5.21
N GLU A 171 -12.66 4.47 5.55
CA GLU A 171 -13.86 4.31 6.37
C GLU A 171 -14.86 3.36 5.70
N GLU A 172 -15.08 3.51 4.39
CA GLU A 172 -15.92 2.60 3.62
C GLU A 172 -15.31 1.20 3.51
N ALA A 173 -13.99 1.10 3.27
CA ALA A 173 -13.31 -0.19 3.20
C ALA A 173 -13.38 -0.96 4.53
N ILE A 174 -13.27 -0.28 5.67
CA ILE A 174 -13.45 -0.85 7.01
C ILE A 174 -14.89 -1.33 7.20
N LYS A 175 -15.87 -0.51 6.81
CA LYS A 175 -17.30 -0.87 6.93
C LYS A 175 -17.64 -2.09 6.08
N GLN A 176 -17.39 -2.02 4.77
CA GLN A 176 -17.72 -3.09 3.83
C GLN A 176 -16.92 -4.36 4.14
N GLY A 177 -15.62 -4.22 4.41
CA GLY A 177 -14.78 -5.33 4.82
C GLY A 177 -15.30 -6.00 6.09
N GLY A 178 -15.69 -5.22 7.10
CA GLY A 178 -16.21 -5.72 8.37
C GLY A 178 -17.54 -6.45 8.23
N GLU A 179 -18.46 -5.92 7.41
CA GLU A 179 -19.72 -6.58 7.05
C GLU A 179 -19.48 -7.92 6.35
N LEU A 180 -18.55 -7.92 5.38
CA LEU A 180 -18.21 -9.08 4.56
C LEU A 180 -17.60 -10.22 5.38
N CYS A 181 -16.66 -9.91 6.27
CA CYS A 181 -15.99 -10.92 7.10
C CYS A 181 -16.68 -11.17 8.45
N LYS A 182 -17.73 -10.40 8.77
CA LYS A 182 -18.41 -10.41 10.08
C LYS A 182 -17.46 -10.14 11.25
N ILE A 183 -16.50 -9.23 11.06
CA ILE A 183 -15.52 -8.82 12.07
C ILE A 183 -15.69 -7.32 12.32
N ASN A 184 -15.64 -6.89 13.59
CA ASN A 184 -15.49 -5.47 13.89
C ASN A 184 -14.07 -5.00 13.52
N LEU A 185 -13.98 -4.21 12.45
CA LEU A 185 -12.73 -3.63 11.94
C LEU A 185 -12.47 -2.20 12.43
N SER A 186 -13.34 -1.60 13.26
CA SER A 186 -13.10 -0.26 13.84
C SER A 186 -11.75 -0.12 14.57
N PRO A 187 -11.19 -1.16 15.22
CA PRO A 187 -9.87 -1.06 15.86
C PRO A 187 -8.71 -0.76 14.90
N LEU A 188 -8.90 -0.88 13.58
CA LEU A 188 -7.92 -0.47 12.58
C LEU A 188 -7.71 1.05 12.52
N THR A 189 -8.63 1.86 13.07
CA THR A 189 -8.52 3.33 13.09
C THR A 189 -8.55 3.95 14.49
N ASP A 190 -9.00 3.20 15.51
CA ASP A 190 -9.10 3.67 16.90
C ASP A 190 -7.83 4.38 17.42
N LEU A 191 -7.98 5.40 18.27
CA LEU A 191 -6.83 6.02 18.92
C LEU A 191 -6.23 5.06 19.96
N ILE A 192 -4.94 4.72 19.84
CA ILE A 192 -4.26 3.82 20.80
C ILE A 192 -3.82 4.60 22.04
N SER A 193 -4.71 4.82 23.00
CA SER A 193 -4.41 5.53 24.26
C SER A 193 -3.80 4.65 25.35
N GLY A 194 -3.99 3.33 25.29
CA GLY A 194 -3.44 2.38 26.25
C GLY A 194 -3.45 0.93 25.76
N ILE A 195 -3.14 0.01 26.68
CA ILE A 195 -3.04 -1.43 26.40
C ILE A 195 -4.36 -1.99 25.87
N GLN A 196 -5.51 -1.54 26.39
CA GLN A 196 -6.81 -2.05 25.98
C GLN A 196 -7.06 -1.88 24.47
N GLN A 197 -6.78 -0.71 23.92
CA GLN A 197 -6.97 -0.44 22.48
C GLN A 197 -5.96 -1.23 21.64
N ALA A 198 -4.73 -1.39 22.12
CA ALA A 198 -3.72 -2.21 21.44
C ALA A 198 -4.11 -3.70 21.44
N ASN A 199 -4.70 -4.20 22.53
CA ASN A 199 -5.25 -5.56 22.61
C ASN A 199 -6.44 -5.74 21.66
N SER A 200 -7.34 -4.75 21.59
CA SER A 200 -8.45 -4.75 20.62
C SER A 200 -7.93 -4.86 19.17
N TYR A 201 -6.90 -4.08 18.83
CA TYR A 201 -6.23 -4.18 17.53
C TYR A 201 -5.62 -5.56 17.27
N LEU A 202 -4.93 -6.16 18.25
CA LEU A 202 -4.39 -7.52 18.13
C LEU A 202 -5.48 -8.57 17.89
N GLU A 203 -6.60 -8.50 18.61
CA GLU A 203 -7.72 -9.42 18.43
C GLU A 203 -8.38 -9.23 17.05
N THR A 204 -8.49 -7.99 16.55
CA THR A 204 -8.93 -7.72 15.18
C THR A 204 -7.99 -8.36 14.16
N LEU A 205 -6.67 -8.19 14.29
CA LEU A 205 -5.70 -8.85 13.39
C LEU A 205 -5.83 -10.37 13.45
N LYS A 206 -5.98 -10.96 14.65
CA LYS A 206 -6.17 -12.40 14.81
C LYS A 206 -7.41 -12.93 14.09
N LYS A 207 -8.53 -12.22 14.20
CA LYS A 207 -9.77 -12.56 13.49
C LYS A 207 -9.61 -12.45 11.98
N MET A 208 -8.93 -11.39 11.50
CA MET A 208 -8.62 -11.25 10.08
C MET A 208 -7.74 -12.39 9.57
N ILE A 209 -6.72 -12.80 10.33
CA ILE A 209 -5.86 -13.95 10.00
C ILE A 209 -6.70 -15.23 9.84
N GLN A 210 -7.58 -15.50 10.82
CA GLN A 210 -8.46 -16.67 10.78
C GLN A 210 -9.42 -16.64 9.58
N TYR A 211 -9.97 -15.47 9.27
CA TYR A 211 -10.83 -15.30 8.11
C TYR A 211 -10.08 -15.60 6.81
N VAL A 212 -8.93 -14.96 6.59
CA VAL A 212 -8.14 -15.13 5.36
C VAL A 212 -7.70 -16.59 5.18
N GLN A 213 -7.31 -17.28 6.26
CA GLN A 213 -6.96 -18.70 6.23
C GLN A 213 -8.14 -19.61 5.86
N SER A 214 -9.36 -19.20 6.18
CA SER A 214 -10.57 -20.00 5.89
C SER A 214 -11.01 -19.90 4.42
N LEU A 215 -10.46 -18.95 3.67
CA LEU A 215 -10.79 -18.74 2.25
C LEU A 215 -10.28 -19.92 1.41
N LYS A 216 -11.22 -20.63 0.78
CA LYS A 216 -10.92 -21.71 -0.18
C LYS A 216 -10.85 -21.10 -1.59
N LEU A 217 -9.64 -20.80 -2.04
CA LEU A 217 -9.32 -20.15 -3.32
C LEU A 217 -8.44 -21.04 -4.18
#